data_AF-A0A151A9Q9-F1
#
_entry.id   AF-A0A151A9Q9-F1
#
_cell.length_a   1.000
_cell.length_b   1.000
_cell.length_c   1.000
_cell.angle_alpha   90.00
_cell.angle_beta   90.00
_cell.angle_gamma   90.00
#
_symmetry.space_group_name_H-M   'P 1'
#
loop_
_entity.id
_entity.type
_entity.pdbx_description
1 polymer ?
#
loop_
_entity_poly.entity_id
_entity_poly.type
_entity_poly.pdbx_seq_one_letter_code
_entity_poly.pdbx_strand_id
1 'polypeptide(L)'
;MNITKRNASTIALTGRTRWKIENQGFNNQKNIRYDIEHVCCEDYNAMKNHYLLIQISDILRQLFEKGVKLFRTIKISIKEISSKLLESFRRETITIEDINYLNKRTQIRYL
;
A
#
# COMPACT_ATOMS: atom_id res chain seq x y z
N MET A 1 -12.27 27.30 1.05
CA MET A 1 -10.98 27.30 0.32
C MET A 1 -11.19 28.09 -0.96
N ASN A 2 -10.49 29.21 -1.16
CA ASN A 2 -10.67 30.03 -2.37
C ASN A 2 -9.77 29.52 -3.50
N ILE A 3 -10.38 29.23 -4.65
CA ILE A 3 -9.65 28.84 -5.86
C ILE A 3 -9.09 30.11 -6.50
N THR A 4 -7.77 30.14 -6.66
CA THR A 4 -7.03 31.21 -7.34
C THR A 4 -6.24 30.61 -8.48
N LYS A 5 -5.83 31.42 -9.48
CA LYS A 5 -4.97 30.95 -10.56
C LYS A 5 -3.69 30.25 -10.05
N ARG A 6 -3.17 30.68 -8.90
CA ARG A 6 -1.93 30.15 -8.29
C ARG A 6 -2.09 28.77 -7.66
N ASN A 7 -3.27 28.44 -7.11
CA ASN A 7 -3.50 27.17 -6.40
C ASN A 7 -4.38 26.18 -7.18
N ALA A 8 -5.06 26.62 -8.25
CA ALA A 8 -5.99 25.80 -9.02
C ALA A 8 -5.37 24.49 -9.52
N SER A 9 -4.13 24.53 -10.02
CA SER A 9 -3.42 23.34 -10.51
C SER A 9 -3.16 22.33 -9.39
N THR A 10 -2.66 22.79 -8.25
CA THR A 10 -2.39 21.94 -7.07
C THR A 10 -3.69 21.32 -6.54
N ILE A 11 -4.77 22.10 -6.43
CA ILE A 11 -6.08 21.60 -5.99
C ILE A 11 -6.58 20.50 -6.94
N ALA A 12 -6.51 20.74 -8.26
CA ALA A 12 -6.94 19.76 -9.25
C ALA A 12 -6.09 18.48 -9.20
N LEU A 13 -4.78 18.60 -9.02
CA LEU A 13 -3.89 17.44 -8.88
C LEU A 13 -4.22 16.64 -7.62
N THR A 14 -4.39 17.29 -6.47
CA THR A 14 -4.78 16.65 -5.21
C THR A 14 -6.12 15.93 -5.35
N GLY A 15 -7.10 16.57 -6.00
CA GLY A 15 -8.40 15.96 -6.29
C GLY A 15 -8.29 14.68 -7.13
N ARG A 16 -7.45 14.69 -8.18
CA ARG A 16 -7.18 13.49 -8.99
C ARG A 16 -6.51 12.38 -8.18
N THR A 17 -5.56 12.70 -7.32
CA THR A 17 -4.91 11.72 -6.44
C THR A 17 -5.91 11.10 -5.48
N ARG A 18 -6.80 11.91 -4.88
CA ARG A 18 -7.86 11.44 -3.99
C ARG A 18 -8.85 10.53 -4.71
N TRP A 19 -9.29 10.93 -5.91
CA TRP A 19 -10.16 10.11 -6.76
C TRP A 19 -9.53 8.75 -7.08
N LYS A 20 -8.21 8.72 -7.35
CA LYS A 20 -7.49 7.48 -7.63
C LYS A 20 -7.43 6.56 -6.42
N ILE A 21 -7.19 7.11 -5.22
CA ILE A 21 -7.22 6.36 -3.97
C ILE A 21 -8.62 5.76 -3.75
N GLU A 22 -9.66 6.57 -3.94
CA GLU A 22 -11.05 6.16 -3.73
C GLU A 22 -11.52 5.11 -4.75
N ASN A 23 -11.35 5.37 -6.04
CA ASN A 23 -11.94 4.53 -7.09
C ASN A 23 -11.05 3.37 -7.54
N GLN A 24 -9.73 3.47 -7.38
CA GLN A 24 -8.83 2.36 -7.75
C GLN A 24 -8.32 1.62 -6.53
N GLY A 25 -7.87 2.36 -5.51
CA GLY A 25 -7.35 1.79 -4.27
C GLY A 25 -8.42 1.02 -3.51
N PHE A 26 -9.44 1.72 -3.02
CA PHE A 26 -10.49 1.06 -2.24
C PHE A 26 -11.28 0.05 -3.07
N ASN A 27 -11.56 0.30 -4.35
CA ASN A 27 -12.24 -0.69 -5.20
C ASN A 27 -11.44 -1.99 -5.34
N ASN A 28 -10.11 -1.92 -5.49
CA ASN A 28 -9.27 -3.12 -5.50
C ASN A 28 -9.35 -3.89 -4.19
N GLN A 29 -9.31 -3.18 -3.06
CA GLN A 29 -9.38 -3.83 -1.74
C GLN A 29 -10.72 -4.51 -1.52
N LYS A 30 -11.81 -3.88 -1.98
CA LYS A 30 -13.20 -4.34 -1.83
C LYS A 30 -13.57 -5.50 -2.74
N ASN A 31 -13.22 -5.42 -4.03
CA ASN A 31 -13.82 -6.29 -5.06
C ASN A 31 -12.83 -7.23 -5.74
N ILE A 32 -11.51 -7.05 -5.54
CA ILE A 32 -10.50 -7.77 -6.32
C ILE A 32 -9.56 -8.59 -5.43
N ARG A 33 -9.23 -8.12 -4.22
CA ARG A 33 -8.12 -8.69 -3.44
C ARG A 33 -8.44 -9.16 -2.04
N TYR A 34 -9.26 -8.44 -1.27
CA TYR A 34 -9.39 -8.71 0.16
C TYR A 34 -10.84 -8.77 0.65
N ASP A 35 -11.81 -8.52 -0.23
CA ASP A 35 -13.23 -8.65 0.07
C ASP A 35 -13.66 -7.87 1.32
N ILE A 36 -13.06 -6.69 1.56
CA ILE A 36 -13.24 -5.91 2.80
C ILE A 36 -14.65 -5.35 3.01
N GLU A 37 -15.56 -5.54 2.05
CA GLU A 37 -16.98 -5.20 2.21
C GLU A 37 -17.73 -6.27 3.02
N HIS A 38 -17.16 -7.47 3.14
CA HIS A 38 -17.79 -8.57 3.87
C HIS A 38 -17.41 -8.53 5.34
N VAL A 39 -18.42 -8.68 6.20
CA VAL A 39 -18.23 -8.78 7.65
C VAL A 39 -17.51 -10.10 7.95
N CYS A 40 -16.29 -10.01 8.47
CA CYS A 40 -15.47 -11.16 8.86
C CYS A 40 -15.76 -11.62 10.29
N CYS A 41 -16.28 -10.74 11.15
CA CYS A 41 -16.59 -11.00 12.55
C CYS A 41 -17.68 -10.04 13.05
N GLU A 42 -18.55 -10.51 13.95
CA GLU A 42 -19.57 -9.67 14.60
C GLU A 42 -18.99 -8.80 15.73
N ASP A 43 -17.83 -9.17 16.28
CA ASP A 43 -17.12 -8.34 17.24
C ASP A 43 -16.50 -7.12 16.55
N TYR A 44 -16.95 -5.94 16.96
CA TYR A 44 -16.54 -4.67 16.37
C TYR A 44 -15.04 -4.38 16.53
N ASN A 45 -14.44 -4.76 17.65
CA ASN A 45 -13.01 -4.57 17.88
C ASN A 45 -12.19 -5.54 17.04
N ALA A 46 -12.61 -6.79 16.94
CA ALA A 46 -11.99 -7.77 16.06
C ALA A 46 -12.05 -7.34 14.59
N MET A 47 -13.20 -6.81 14.14
CA MET A 47 -13.35 -6.27 12.79
C MET A 47 -12.42 -5.07 12.53
N LYS A 48 -12.30 -4.14 13.49
CA LYS A 48 -11.34 -3.02 13.40
C LYS A 48 -9.90 -3.51 13.29
N ASN A 49 -9.51 -4.44 14.14
CA ASN A 49 -8.17 -5.00 14.14
C ASN A 49 -7.86 -5.71 12.81
N HIS A 50 -8.82 -6.51 12.32
CA HIS A 50 -8.72 -7.18 11.03
C HIS A 50 -8.55 -6.19 9.88
N TYR A 51 -9.36 -5.12 9.85
CA TYR A 51 -9.25 -4.07 8.84
C TYR A 51 -7.86 -3.41 8.86
N LEU A 52 -7.34 -3.07 10.04
CA LEU A 52 -6.00 -2.48 10.16
C LEU A 52 -4.89 -3.42 9.67
N LEU A 53 -4.99 -4.72 9.97
CA LEU A 53 -4.05 -5.72 9.48
C LEU A 53 -4.09 -5.84 7.95
N ILE A 54 -5.27 -5.79 7.34
CA ILE A 54 -5.40 -5.77 5.87
C ILE A 54 -4.74 -4.52 5.29
N GLN A 55 -4.93 -3.34 5.90
CA GLN A 55 -4.30 -2.10 5.40
C GLN A 55 -2.77 -2.18 5.49
N ILE A 56 -2.21 -2.70 6.58
CA ILE A 56 -0.76 -2.90 6.71
C ILE A 56 -0.25 -3.88 5.65
N SER A 57 -0.93 -5.02 5.48
CA SER A 57 -0.61 -6.01 4.45
C SER A 57 -0.62 -5.40 3.04
N ASP A 58 -1.63 -4.58 2.72
CA ASP A 58 -1.72 -3.94 1.42
C ASP A 58 -0.62 -2.90 1.18
N ILE A 59 -0.23 -2.13 2.21
CA ILE A 59 0.89 -1.18 2.12
C ILE A 59 2.20 -1.93 1.82
N LEU A 60 2.52 -2.98 2.57
CA LEU A 60 3.73 -3.78 2.36
C LEU A 60 3.78 -4.35 0.94
N ARG A 61 2.64 -4.83 0.47
CA ARG A 61 2.51 -5.41 -0.87
C ARG A 61 2.63 -4.37 -1.97
N GLN A 62 2.02 -3.20 -1.82
CA GLN A 62 2.17 -2.09 -2.75
C GLN A 62 3.63 -1.59 -2.81
N LEU A 63 4.31 -1.48 -1.65
CA LEU A 63 5.73 -1.13 -1.60
C LEU A 63 6.58 -2.16 -2.35
N PHE A 64 6.31 -3.45 -2.19
CA PHE A 64 7.03 -4.51 -2.90
C PHE A 64 6.76 -4.49 -4.41
N GLU A 65 5.49 -4.45 -4.82
CA GLU A 65 5.07 -4.41 -6.23
C GLU A 65 5.59 -3.16 -6.97
N LYS A 66 5.58 -2.00 -6.30
CA LYS A 66 5.97 -0.72 -6.92
C LYS A 66 7.44 -0.38 -6.74
N GLY A 67 8.08 -0.83 -5.66
CA GLY A 67 9.47 -0.54 -5.33
C GLY A 67 10.46 -1.34 -6.19
N VAL A 68 10.11 -2.56 -6.58
CA VAL A 68 10.99 -3.40 -7.40
C VAL A 68 10.68 -3.19 -8.88
N LYS A 69 11.58 -2.49 -9.59
CA LYS A 69 11.44 -2.22 -11.04
C LYS A 69 11.27 -3.50 -11.86
N LEU A 70 11.92 -4.59 -11.46
CA LEU A 70 11.87 -5.90 -12.13
C LEU A 70 10.45 -6.49 -12.20
N PHE A 71 9.63 -6.28 -11.16
CA PHE A 71 8.24 -6.78 -11.15
C PHE A 71 7.30 -5.99 -12.06
N ARG A 72 7.73 -4.82 -12.55
CA ARG A 72 7.00 -4.10 -13.61
C ARG A 72 7.25 -4.71 -14.99
N THR A 73 8.40 -5.37 -15.18
CA THR A 73 8.81 -5.98 -16.44
C THR A 73 8.39 -7.44 -16.54
N ILE A 74 8.34 -8.16 -15.41
CA ILE A 74 7.93 -9.56 -15.33
C ILE A 74 6.49 -9.64 -14.82
N LYS A 75 5.60 -10.33 -15.56
CA LYS A 75 4.23 -10.65 -15.10
C LYS A 75 4.26 -11.73 -14.01
N ILE A 76 4.62 -11.35 -12.79
CA ILE A 76 4.54 -12.23 -11.62
C ILE A 76 3.10 -12.23 -11.09
N SER A 77 2.58 -13.40 -10.73
CA SER A 77 1.24 -13.54 -10.17
C SER A 77 1.15 -12.99 -8.74
N ILE A 78 -0.08 -12.66 -8.31
CA ILE A 78 -0.35 -12.21 -6.93
C ILE A 78 0.13 -13.24 -5.91
N LYS A 79 -0.10 -14.53 -6.18
CA LYS A 79 0.29 -15.63 -5.31
C LYS A 79 1.81 -15.71 -5.13
N GLU A 80 2.55 -15.61 -6.23
CA GLU A 80 4.03 -15.65 -6.19
C GLU A 80 4.62 -14.46 -5.44
N ILE A 81 4.06 -13.25 -5.60
CA ILE A 81 4.46 -12.08 -4.84
C ILE A 81 4.26 -12.34 -3.34
N SER A 82 3.08 -12.80 -2.93
CA SER A 82 2.79 -13.09 -1.53
C SER A 82 3.70 -14.19 -0.96
N SER A 83 3.97 -15.25 -1.72
CA SER A 83 4.90 -16.30 -1.29
C SER A 83 6.33 -15.78 -1.11
N LYS A 84 6.83 -14.94 -2.03
CA LYS A 84 8.15 -14.33 -1.90
C LYS A 84 8.26 -13.42 -0.67
N LEU A 85 7.24 -12.58 -0.44
CA LEU A 85 7.20 -11.70 0.72
C LEU A 85 7.18 -12.51 2.03
N LEU A 86 6.38 -13.57 2.08
CA LEU A 86 6.32 -14.46 3.24
C LEU A 86 7.65 -15.16 3.51
N GLU A 87 8.33 -15.65 2.47
CA GLU A 87 9.63 -16.28 2.61
C GLU A 87 10.71 -15.28 3.06
N SER A 88 10.66 -14.02 2.58
CA SER A 88 11.53 -12.94 3.08
C SER A 88 11.34 -12.75 4.59
N PHE A 89 10.10 -12.61 5.09
CA PHE A 89 9.86 -12.48 6.53
C PHE A 89 10.36 -13.66 7.38
N ARG A 90 10.47 -14.86 6.80
CA ARG A 90 10.97 -16.05 7.49
C ARG A 90 12.50 -16.14 7.51
N ARG A 91 13.15 -15.68 6.44
CA ARG A 91 14.58 -15.91 6.19
C ARG A 91 15.44 -14.68 6.41
N GLU A 92 14.91 -13.50 6.13
CA GLU A 92 15.63 -12.24 6.23
C GLU A 92 15.47 -11.69 7.64
N THR A 93 16.59 -11.67 8.37
CA THR A 93 16.66 -11.00 9.68
C THR A 93 17.00 -9.54 9.48
N ILE A 94 16.20 -8.65 10.08
CA ILE A 94 16.53 -7.22 10.14
C ILE A 94 17.77 -7.07 11.02
N THR A 95 18.85 -6.52 10.47
CA THR A 95 20.08 -6.29 11.22
C THR A 95 20.10 -4.91 11.89
N ILE A 96 21.08 -4.69 12.77
CA ILE A 96 21.27 -3.38 13.41
C ILE A 96 21.61 -2.32 12.35
N GLU A 97 22.33 -2.69 11.29
CA GLU A 97 22.63 -1.81 10.17
C GLU A 97 21.34 -1.34 9.48
N ASP A 98 20.39 -2.24 9.21
CA ASP A 98 19.09 -1.90 8.61
C ASP A 98 18.31 -0.89 9.46
N ILE A 99 18.31 -1.07 10.80
CA ILE A 99 17.68 -0.14 11.73
C ILE A 99 18.39 1.22 11.70
N ASN A 100 19.71 1.24 11.62
CA ASN A 100 20.48 2.48 11.51
C ASN A 100 20.16 3.24 10.21
N TYR A 101 19.77 2.55 9.14
CA TYR A 101 19.26 3.21 7.93
C TYR A 101 17.91 3.91 8.14
N LEU A 102 17.07 3.45 9.08
CA LEU A 102 15.80 4.12 9.41
C LEU A 102 16.00 5.52 10.03
N ASN A 103 17.13 5.72 10.72
CA ASN A 103 17.50 7.03 11.27
C ASN A 103 17.86 8.05 10.16
N LYS A 104 18.09 7.58 8.93
CA LYS A 104 18.26 8.46 7.77
C LYS A 104 16.89 8.80 7.18
N ARG A 105 16.64 10.10 6.97
CA ARG A 105 15.42 10.55 6.27
C ARG A 105 15.35 9.91 4.89
N THR A 106 14.40 9.00 4.71
CA THR A 106 14.15 8.36 3.42
C THR A 106 13.00 9.08 2.73
N GLN A 107 13.27 9.68 1.57
CA GLN A 107 12.24 10.26 0.72
C GLN A 107 11.85 9.24 -0.36
N ILE A 108 10.63 8.72 -0.29
CA ILE A 108 10.07 7.89 -1.37
C ILE A 108 9.75 8.82 -2.54
N ARG A 109 10.63 8.87 -3.55
CA ARG A 109 10.40 9.61 -4.80
C ARG A 109 9.76 8.68 -5.82
N TYR A 110 8.62 9.07 -6.35
CA TYR A 110 8.06 8.44 -7.55
C TYR A 110 8.83 8.98 -8.76
N LEU A 111 9.51 8.08 -9.49
CA LEU A 111 10.01 8.36 -10.85
C LEU A 111 8.86 8.31 -11.85
#